data_AF-A0A2C9KE11-F1
#
_entry.id   AF-A0A2C9KE11-F1
#
_cell.length_a   1.000
_cell.length_b   1.000
_cell.length_c   1.000
_cell.angle_alpha   90.00
_cell.angle_beta   90.00
_cell.angle_gamma   90.00
#
_symmetry.space_group_name_H-M   'P 1'
#
loop_
_entity.id
_entity.type
_entity.pdbx_description
1 polymer ?
#
loop_
_entity_poly.entity_id
_entity_poly.type
_entity_poly.pdbx_seq_one_letter_code
_entity_poly.pdbx_strand_id
1 'polypeptide(L)'
;MSQFRCTADIVFDELDLKPGQICNVHLKQYSETCNFLQYLKPLTPEKPYFYAQIKSLNANSKITLGIAGPDIAPEAQPGNWLDSVGYQSDTGQCYTCHQRNANTIGEKFGVGDLFGVLF
;
A
#
# COMPACT_ATOMS: atom_id res chain seq x y z
N MET A 1 -13.16 15.29 -7.39
CA MET A 1 -13.28 13.82 -7.27
C MET A 1 -12.16 13.35 -6.37
N SER A 2 -12.43 12.43 -5.43
CA SER A 2 -11.37 11.89 -4.55
C SER A 2 -10.31 11.20 -5.40
N GLN A 3 -9.03 11.47 -5.14
CA GLN A 3 -7.92 10.81 -5.82
C GLN A 3 -7.64 9.41 -5.28
N PHE A 4 -8.13 9.13 -4.07
CA PHE A 4 -7.90 7.88 -3.36
C PHE A 4 -9.21 7.26 -2.87
N ARG A 5 -9.21 5.94 -2.77
CA ARG A 5 -10.17 5.15 -2.02
C ARG A 5 -9.46 4.61 -0.77
N CYS A 6 -10.07 4.78 0.38
CA CYS A 6 -9.59 4.21 1.63
C CYS A 6 -10.71 3.46 2.34
N THR A 7 -10.33 2.55 3.22
CA THR A 7 -11.26 1.87 4.12
C THR A 7 -11.58 2.77 5.31
N ALA A 8 -12.69 2.49 6.00
CA ALA A 8 -13.31 3.43 6.94
C ALA A 8 -12.41 3.87 8.09
N ASP A 9 -11.36 3.10 8.40
CA ASP A 9 -10.51 3.37 9.56
C ASP A 9 -9.25 4.16 9.24
N ILE A 10 -9.04 4.59 7.98
CA ILE A 10 -7.95 5.51 7.67
C ILE A 10 -8.46 6.94 7.56
N VAL A 11 -7.75 7.85 8.22
CA VAL A 11 -7.90 9.30 8.14
C VAL A 11 -6.70 9.86 7.37
N PHE A 12 -6.99 10.68 6.36
CA PHE A 12 -6.01 11.37 5.54
C PHE A 12 -6.26 12.87 5.57
N ASP A 13 -5.19 13.63 5.76
CA ASP A 13 -5.27 15.08 5.96
C ASP A 13 -5.61 15.85 4.67
N GLU A 14 -5.23 15.34 3.49
CA GLU A 14 -5.36 16.07 2.22
C GLU A 14 -5.94 15.22 1.07
N LEU A 15 -6.91 15.79 0.34
CA LEU A 15 -7.63 15.14 -0.77
C LEU A 15 -7.06 15.45 -2.16
N ASP A 16 -6.15 16.43 -2.29
CA ASP A 16 -5.55 16.85 -3.57
C ASP A 16 -4.03 16.74 -3.56
N LEU A 17 -3.54 15.49 -3.59
CA LEU A 17 -2.11 15.22 -3.64
C LEU A 17 -1.53 15.54 -5.03
N LYS A 18 -0.47 16.34 -5.03
CA LYS A 18 0.36 16.64 -6.19
C LYS A 18 1.64 15.80 -6.15
N PRO A 19 2.23 15.46 -7.31
CA PRO A 19 3.52 14.78 -7.35
C PRO A 19 4.56 15.49 -6.47
N GLY A 20 5.21 14.72 -5.59
CA GLY A 20 6.24 15.23 -4.66
C GLY A 20 5.70 15.77 -3.33
N GLN A 21 4.39 15.79 -3.10
CA GLN A 21 3.83 16.13 -1.79
C GLN A 21 3.92 14.96 -0.80
N ILE A 22 4.12 15.30 0.47
CA ILE A 22 4.10 14.38 1.59
C ILE A 22 2.66 14.35 2.12
N CYS A 23 2.13 13.16 2.34
CA CYS A 23 0.83 12.97 2.97
C CYS A 23 0.99 12.19 4.26
N ASN A 24 0.35 12.67 5.33
CA ASN A 24 0.26 11.91 6.57
C ASN A 24 -0.96 11.01 6.53
N VAL A 25 -0.75 9.79 7.00
CA VAL A 25 -1.76 8.73 7.02
C VAL A 25 -1.92 8.26 8.43
N HIS A 26 -3.14 8.30 8.94
CA HIS A 26 -3.42 7.90 10.31
C HIS A 26 -4.53 6.86 10.35
N LEU A 27 -4.30 5.78 11.07
CA LEU A 27 -5.39 4.90 11.48
C LEU A 27 -6.20 5.60 12.58
N LYS A 28 -7.52 5.41 12.57
CA LYS A 28 -8.39 5.83 13.66
C LYS A 28 -7.92 5.18 14.97
N GLN A 29 -8.09 5.91 16.06
CA GLN A 29 -7.78 5.42 17.40
C GLN A 29 -8.49 4.08 17.64
N TYR A 30 -7.75 3.06 18.07
CA TYR A 30 -8.19 1.67 18.30
C TYR A 30 -8.50 0.82 17.05
N SER A 31 -8.19 1.28 15.85
CA SER A 31 -8.25 0.40 14.68
C SER A 31 -7.08 -0.60 14.72
N GLU A 32 -7.41 -1.88 14.82
CA GLU A 32 -6.48 -3.02 14.77
C GLU A 32 -6.57 -3.79 13.45
N THR A 33 -7.43 -3.33 12.53
CA THR A 33 -7.77 -4.03 11.29
C THR A 33 -6.79 -3.72 10.16
N CYS A 34 -6.74 -4.65 9.20
CA CYS A 34 -6.10 -4.38 7.91
C CYS A 34 -6.89 -3.27 7.19
N ASN A 35 -6.19 -2.22 6.81
CA ASN A 35 -6.75 -1.10 6.08
C ASN A 35 -5.85 -0.77 4.90
N PHE A 36 -6.44 -0.30 3.80
CA PHE A 36 -5.68 0.09 2.62
C PHE A 36 -6.02 1.50 2.16
N LEU A 37 -5.01 2.14 1.57
CA LEU A 37 -5.16 3.31 0.73
C LEU A 37 -4.86 2.91 -0.71
N GLN A 38 -5.80 3.14 -1.63
CA GLN A 38 -5.64 2.87 -3.04
C GLN A 38 -5.74 4.18 -3.85
N TYR A 39 -4.71 4.48 -4.64
CA TYR A 39 -4.77 5.56 -5.60
C TYR A 39 -5.65 5.14 -6.79
N LEU A 40 -6.61 5.99 -7.16
CA LEU A 40 -7.64 5.64 -8.15
C LEU A 40 -7.19 5.79 -9.60
N LYS A 41 -5.99 6.36 -9.84
CA LYS A 41 -5.42 6.38 -11.19
C LYS A 41 -4.52 5.16 -11.37
N PRO A 42 -4.85 4.25 -12.30
CA PRO A 42 -4.02 3.09 -12.56
C PRO A 42 -2.68 3.50 -13.16
N LEU A 43 -1.71 2.61 -13.04
CA LEU A 43 -0.47 2.70 -13.81
C LEU A 43 -0.78 2.50 -15.30
N THR A 44 -0.01 3.16 -16.15
CA THR A 44 -0.11 3.02 -17.62
C THR A 44 1.29 2.82 -18.19
N PRO A 45 1.45 2.34 -19.44
CA PRO A 45 2.77 2.24 -20.06
C PRO A 45 3.58 3.55 -20.04
N GLU A 46 2.92 4.71 -20.09
CA GLU A 46 3.54 6.03 -20.01
C GLU A 46 3.90 6.44 -18.57
N LYS A 47 3.21 5.88 -17.58
CA LYS A 47 3.43 6.10 -16.14
C LYS A 47 3.42 4.76 -15.41
N PRO A 48 4.44 3.91 -15.61
CA PRO A 48 4.42 2.52 -15.17
C PRO A 48 4.91 2.33 -13.73
N TYR A 49 5.16 3.42 -13.00
CA TYR A 49 5.72 3.34 -11.66
C TYR A 49 5.14 4.37 -10.70
N PHE A 50 5.27 4.07 -9.41
CA PHE A 50 5.12 5.03 -8.33
C PHE A 50 6.22 4.82 -7.29
N TYR A 51 6.50 5.88 -6.53
CA TYR A 51 7.38 5.81 -5.37
C TYR A 51 6.58 6.08 -4.09
N ALA A 52 6.95 5.40 -3.03
CA ALA A 52 6.47 5.66 -1.68
C ALA A 52 7.66 5.65 -0.71
N GLN A 53 7.53 6.37 0.40
CA GLN A 53 8.52 6.37 1.46
C GLN A 53 7.79 6.33 2.80
N ILE A 54 8.19 5.42 3.69
CA ILE A 54 7.67 5.38 5.06
C ILE A 54 8.46 6.41 5.86
N LYS A 55 7.79 7.47 6.32
CA LYS A 55 8.41 8.52 7.14
C LYS A 55 8.38 8.20 8.63
N SER A 56 7.35 7.50 9.07
CA SER A 56 7.17 7.10 10.47
C SER A 56 6.30 5.85 10.53
N LEU A 57 6.60 4.96 11.46
CA LEU A 57 5.85 3.73 11.69
C LEU A 57 5.89 3.43 13.19
N ASN A 58 4.75 3.05 13.77
CA ASN A 58 4.73 2.56 15.14
C ASN A 58 5.40 1.18 15.20
N ALA A 59 5.97 0.80 16.34
CA ALA A 59 6.77 -0.44 16.47
C ALA A 59 6.05 -1.73 16.03
N ASN A 60 4.72 -1.77 16.16
CA ASN A 60 3.90 -2.93 15.79
C ASN A 60 3.20 -2.80 14.43
N SER A 61 3.40 -1.67 13.73
CA SER A 61 2.75 -1.44 12.44
C SER A 61 3.51 -2.17 11.33
N LYS A 62 2.74 -2.75 10.41
CA LYS A 62 3.25 -3.48 9.24
C LYS A 62 2.57 -2.92 8.01
N ILE A 63 3.34 -2.73 6.94
CA ILE A 63 2.84 -2.14 5.70
C ILE A 63 3.05 -3.15 4.58
N THR A 64 2.00 -3.34 3.78
CA THR A 64 2.08 -4.06 2.51
C THR A 64 1.91 -3.04 1.38
N LEU A 65 2.94 -2.89 0.53
CA LEU A 65 2.89 -2.00 -0.63
C LEU A 65 2.67 -2.82 -1.89
N GLY A 66 1.91 -2.32 -2.84
CA GLY A 66 1.59 -3.11 -4.02
C GLY A 66 0.70 -2.46 -5.05
N ILE A 67 0.31 -3.28 -6.03
CA ILE A 67 -0.67 -2.95 -7.06
C ILE A 67 -1.86 -3.88 -6.81
N ALA A 68 -3.07 -3.34 -6.94
CA ALA A 68 -4.31 -4.10 -6.84
C ALA A 68 -5.33 -3.62 -7.85
N GLY A 69 -6.19 -4.55 -8.28
CA GLY A 69 -7.40 -4.24 -9.05
C GLY A 69 -8.34 -3.29 -8.31
N PRO A 70 -9.30 -2.68 -9.03
CA PRO A 70 -10.25 -1.71 -8.46
C PRO A 70 -11.22 -2.33 -7.44
N ASP A 71 -11.34 -3.65 -7.41
CA ASP A 71 -12.30 -4.45 -6.66
C ASP A 71 -11.70 -5.11 -5.40
N ILE A 72 -10.50 -4.69 -4.97
CA ILE A 72 -9.92 -5.17 -3.70
C ILE A 72 -10.89 -4.98 -2.52
N ALA A 73 -11.08 -6.05 -1.76
CA ALA A 73 -11.98 -6.06 -0.61
C ALA A 73 -11.42 -5.19 0.54
N PRO A 74 -12.28 -4.50 1.30
CA PRO A 74 -11.88 -3.61 2.41
C PRO A 74 -10.89 -4.22 3.41
N GLU A 75 -11.02 -5.50 3.70
CA GLU A 75 -10.21 -6.24 4.66
C GLU A 75 -8.96 -6.88 4.05
N ALA A 76 -8.78 -6.78 2.73
CA ALA A 76 -7.68 -7.42 2.02
C ALA A 76 -6.43 -6.53 1.93
N GLN A 77 -5.29 -7.19 1.76
CA GLN A 77 -4.01 -6.56 1.44
C GLN A 77 -3.65 -6.86 -0.02
N PRO A 78 -2.92 -5.96 -0.71
CA PRO A 78 -2.34 -6.31 -1.99
C PRO A 78 -1.49 -7.58 -1.87
N GLY A 79 -1.59 -8.48 -2.84
CA GLY A 79 -1.00 -9.82 -2.82
C GLY A 79 -1.90 -10.90 -2.20
N ASN A 80 -2.82 -10.53 -1.30
CA ASN A 80 -3.85 -11.41 -0.73
C ASN A 80 -5.26 -11.11 -1.28
N TRP A 81 -5.33 -10.64 -2.53
CA TRP A 81 -6.57 -10.49 -3.29
C TRP A 81 -6.35 -10.88 -4.75
N LEU A 82 -7.42 -11.19 -5.50
CA LEU A 82 -7.32 -11.34 -6.95
C LEU A 82 -6.72 -10.08 -7.61
N ASP A 83 -6.02 -10.29 -8.73
CA ASP A 83 -5.40 -9.23 -9.52
C ASP A 83 -4.59 -8.23 -8.69
N SER A 84 -3.82 -8.76 -7.72
CA SER A 84 -2.99 -7.95 -6.85
C SER A 84 -1.64 -8.58 -6.57
N VAL A 85 -0.64 -7.72 -6.38
CA VAL A 85 0.71 -8.06 -5.94
C VAL A 85 1.08 -7.16 -4.77
N GLY A 86 1.67 -7.72 -3.72
CA GLY A 86 2.06 -6.97 -2.53
C GLY A 86 3.37 -7.43 -1.93
N TYR A 87 4.10 -6.47 -1.35
CA TYR A 87 5.38 -6.65 -0.69
C TYR A 87 5.29 -6.20 0.77
N GLN A 88 5.59 -7.10 1.70
CA GLN A 88 5.43 -6.90 3.14
C GLN A 88 6.69 -6.34 3.80
N SER A 89 6.53 -5.31 4.63
CA SER A 89 7.62 -4.59 5.29
C SER A 89 8.38 -5.44 6.32
N ASP A 90 7.68 -6.26 7.10
CA ASP A 90 8.24 -6.97 8.26
C ASP A 90 8.85 -8.33 7.91
N THR A 91 8.41 -8.94 6.81
CA THR A 91 8.88 -10.25 6.34
C THR A 91 9.75 -10.16 5.09
N GLY A 92 9.62 -9.09 4.29
CA GLY A 92 10.22 -9.02 2.97
C GLY A 92 9.59 -10.02 1.99
N GLN A 93 8.36 -10.48 2.23
CA GLN A 93 7.70 -11.46 1.36
C GLN A 93 6.86 -10.76 0.29
N CYS A 94 6.99 -11.23 -0.95
CA CYS A 94 6.15 -10.82 -2.08
C CYS A 94 5.08 -11.87 -2.34
N TYR A 95 3.83 -11.43 -2.48
CA TYR A 95 2.68 -12.29 -2.77
C TYR A 95 1.94 -11.80 -4.01
N THR A 96 1.40 -12.74 -4.78
CA THR A 96 0.50 -12.47 -5.90
C THR A 96 -0.80 -13.27 -5.76
N CYS A 97 -1.95 -12.65 -6.05
CA CYS A 97 -3.23 -13.32 -6.29
C CYS A 97 -3.63 -14.42 -5.28
N HIS A 98 -3.89 -14.07 -4.01
CA HIS A 98 -4.34 -14.99 -2.95
C HIS A 98 -3.39 -16.18 -2.66
N GLN A 99 -2.13 -16.11 -3.07
CA GLN A 99 -1.19 -17.19 -2.78
C GLN A 99 -0.89 -17.26 -1.28
N ARG A 100 -0.90 -18.49 -0.75
CA ARG A 100 -0.52 -18.76 0.65
C ARG A 100 0.99 -18.74 0.86
N ASN A 101 1.75 -18.99 -0.21
CA ASN A 101 3.20 -18.99 -0.20
C ASN A 101 3.71 -17.72 -0.89
N ALA A 102 4.78 -17.13 -0.35
CA ALA A 102 5.43 -16.00 -0.99
C ALA A 102 6.05 -16.43 -2.33
N ASN A 103 5.84 -15.63 -3.36
CA ASN A 103 6.45 -15.82 -4.69
C ASN A 103 7.97 -15.62 -4.63
N THR A 104 8.39 -14.61 -3.88
CA THR A 104 9.79 -14.27 -3.65
C THR A 104 9.96 -13.70 -2.24
N ILE A 105 11.21 -13.69 -1.77
CA ILE A 105 11.60 -13.08 -0.49
C ILE A 105 12.72 -12.10 -0.79
N GLY A 106 12.49 -10.83 -0.50
CA GLY A 106 13.46 -9.75 -0.56
C GLY A 106 13.84 -9.26 0.83
N GLU A 107 14.43 -8.08 0.88
CA GLU A 107 14.82 -7.42 2.13
C GLU A 107 13.62 -6.81 2.85
N LYS A 108 13.66 -6.82 4.18
CA LYS A 108 12.69 -6.05 4.97
C LYS A 108 12.89 -4.56 4.71
N PHE A 109 11.82 -3.80 4.86
CA PHE A 109 11.84 -2.37 4.62
C PHE A 109 11.07 -1.61 5.68
N GLY A 110 11.41 -0.35 5.90
CA GLY A 110 10.85 0.43 6.99
C GLY A 110 11.05 1.93 6.85
N VAL A 111 11.15 2.60 8.01
CA VAL A 111 11.27 4.05 8.08
C VAL A 111 12.55 4.52 7.41
N GLY A 112 12.43 5.46 6.46
CA GLY A 112 13.55 6.04 5.72
C GLY A 112 13.76 5.43 4.33
N ASP A 113 13.32 4.20 4.12
CA ASP A 113 13.47 3.51 2.85
C ASP A 113 12.55 4.09 1.78
N LEU A 114 13.07 4.18 0.55
CA LEU A 114 12.31 4.57 -0.65
C LEU A 114 12.00 3.32 -1.47
N PHE A 115 10.72 3.09 -1.75
CA PHE A 115 10.27 1.94 -2.53
C PHE A 115 9.71 2.43 -3.86
N GLY A 116 10.05 1.72 -4.93
CA GLY A 116 9.45 1.90 -6.24
C GLY A 116 8.78 0.61 -6.68
N VAL A 117 7.55 0.71 -7.18
CA VAL A 117 6.91 -0.39 -7.90
C VAL A 117 6.95 -0.04 -9.38
N LEU A 118 7.37 -0.98 -10.22
CA LEU A 118 7.42 -0.86 -11.67
C LEU A 118 6.56 -1.96 -12.28
N PHE A 119 5.73 -1.58 -13.24
CA PHE A 119 4.88 -2.46 -14.06
C PHE A 119 5.41 -2.57 -15.49
#